data_AF-A0AAP9DQN5-F1
#
_entry.id   AF-A0AAP9DQN5-F1
#
_cell.length_a   1.000
_cell.length_b   1.000
_cell.length_c   1.000
_cell.angle_alpha   90.00
_cell.angle_beta   90.00
_cell.angle_gamma   90.00
#
_symmetry.space_group_name_H-M   'P 1'
#
loop_
_entity.id
_entity.type
_entity.pdbx_description
1 polymer ?
#
loop_
_entity_poly.entity_id
_entity_poly.type
_entity_poly.pdbx_seq_one_letter_code
_entity_poly.pdbx_strand_id
1 'polypeptide(L)'
;MKKLNDEKAANVLPDGKYKIQIDGSSESKVLQHEGTTAVIAEWAGEQSQIWDIRYQSPNWQGIGGYVIQPANTDRYLAWDRNKGSSVIVSTIPAADIQYTRFWRVEKTQNNTYIFRNNHAPNPNLTISAKTLQVLSGHNYEFTLSTDLNKPIPKGSALVITSDPQYPWTKNTDNNVPESDSEKERESERLIREQYQSINSYNNTKQQSSVIINGDITAFGHSWQRTKMLNTLLPILNRKYYFGLGNHDIENNQGDCADDACFGGSMLMLKSHIEKLGLPTSQYDIKKASTSWSEPWKGSFAYAIDFGIIYSLQLNNFPTMNAYGGSYSNYYQIHENLDWIEANLKYASKLGKTIIVNVHKPNDWKGGPNQRFIDLLEEYDVKAVFAGHYHKNLGTYSASKFFGKVPVFLSGSASQSTYLIVEYDLDTMNVYKVTNNNWEEKKLVKSIKLNNGNSITSKIVKIVSALNDSSVVDMSLQKNGDVHLWKYGGALNQKWKLIYDETKKAYQFKNMYDESLVLAWNDYMGSRNVFATPNQGKDEHYWLLEDTGDGYYILKNKKYPYFVLDVDKADTDNGTNIKVNEQHDFSSPYIKAQKFKLIQV
;
A
#
# COMPACT_ATOMS: atom_id res chain seq x y z
N MET A 1 -21.90 15.54 -42.91
CA MET A 1 -22.08 16.17 -41.58
C MET A 1 -21.95 15.19 -40.41
N LYS A 2 -22.35 13.90 -40.52
CA LYS A 2 -22.20 12.92 -39.43
C LYS A 2 -20.73 12.61 -39.06
N LYS A 3 -19.87 12.38 -40.06
CA LYS A 3 -18.41 12.18 -39.87
C LYS A 3 -17.67 13.36 -39.20
N LEU A 4 -18.16 14.60 -39.34
CA LEU A 4 -17.54 15.78 -38.72
C LEU A 4 -17.95 15.99 -37.25
N ASN A 5 -19.04 15.37 -36.81
CA ASN A 5 -19.49 15.38 -35.42
C ASN A 5 -18.88 14.21 -34.62
N ASP A 6 -18.62 13.08 -35.28
CA ASP A 6 -17.99 11.92 -34.64
C ASP A 6 -16.48 12.16 -34.35
N GLU A 7 -15.77 12.92 -35.20
CA GLU A 7 -14.39 13.36 -34.93
C GLU A 7 -14.28 14.43 -33.82
N LYS A 8 -15.37 15.15 -33.51
CA LYS A 8 -15.41 16.13 -32.41
C LYS A 8 -15.57 15.49 -31.03
N ALA A 9 -16.19 14.31 -30.94
CA ALA A 9 -16.37 13.61 -29.67
C ALA A 9 -15.09 12.91 -29.18
N ALA A 10 -14.19 12.50 -30.09
CA ALA A 10 -12.94 11.79 -29.76
C ALA A 10 -11.83 12.68 -29.16
N ASN A 11 -11.98 14.01 -29.22
CA ASN A 11 -11.00 14.99 -28.77
C ASN A 11 -11.40 15.74 -27.48
N VAL A 12 -12.44 15.28 -26.79
CA VAL A 12 -12.91 15.87 -25.52
C VAL A 12 -12.13 15.23 -24.37
N LEU A 13 -11.43 16.05 -23.59
CA LEU A 13 -10.80 15.61 -22.34
C LEU A 13 -11.92 15.27 -21.34
N PRO A 14 -11.96 14.05 -20.77
CA PRO A 14 -12.94 13.71 -19.75
C PRO A 14 -12.83 14.61 -18.52
N ASP A 15 -13.96 14.82 -17.85
CA ASP A 15 -13.96 15.47 -16.53
C ASP A 15 -13.25 14.56 -15.51
N GLY A 16 -12.39 15.12 -14.67
CA GLY A 16 -11.70 14.33 -13.66
C GLY A 16 -10.54 15.02 -12.99
N LYS A 17 -9.86 14.27 -12.12
CA LYS A 17 -8.64 14.70 -11.43
C LYS A 17 -7.40 14.26 -12.21
N TYR A 18 -6.50 15.20 -12.44
CA TYR A 18 -5.30 15.02 -13.23
C TYR A 18 -4.08 15.59 -12.50
N LYS A 19 -2.91 14.97 -12.72
CA LYS A 19 -1.63 15.66 -12.61
C LYS A 19 -1.29 16.22 -13.99
N ILE A 20 -0.90 17.50 -14.04
CA ILE A 20 -0.52 18.19 -15.28
C ILE A 20 1.00 18.13 -15.38
N GLN A 21 1.51 17.23 -16.23
CA GLN A 21 2.93 16.97 -16.46
C GLN A 21 3.49 17.84 -17.57
N ILE A 22 4.80 18.03 -17.52
CA ILE A 22 5.54 18.98 -18.36
C ILE A 22 6.53 18.20 -19.22
N ASP A 23 6.28 18.19 -20.53
CA ASP A 23 7.07 17.40 -21.48
C ASP A 23 8.43 18.07 -21.77
N GLY A 24 9.49 17.27 -21.86
CA GLY A 24 10.88 17.75 -22.06
C GLY A 24 11.71 17.85 -20.77
N SER A 25 11.14 17.48 -19.62
CA SER A 25 11.89 17.13 -18.40
C SER A 25 11.65 15.66 -18.04
N SER A 26 12.47 15.08 -17.17
CA SER A 26 12.17 13.75 -16.58
C SER A 26 10.71 13.69 -16.16
N GLU A 27 10.06 12.51 -16.28
CA GLU A 27 8.63 12.23 -16.04
C GLU A 27 8.06 12.73 -14.68
N SER A 28 8.92 13.30 -13.85
CA SER A 28 8.68 13.77 -12.51
C SER A 28 8.16 15.21 -12.41
N LYS A 29 8.26 16.12 -13.40
CA LYS A 29 7.81 17.52 -13.20
C LYS A 29 6.32 17.74 -13.48
N VAL A 30 5.64 18.39 -12.55
CA VAL A 30 4.20 18.68 -12.58
C VAL A 30 3.88 20.12 -12.20
N LEU A 31 2.65 20.54 -12.50
CA LEU A 31 2.10 21.78 -11.99
C LEU A 31 1.67 21.68 -10.53
N GLN A 32 2.13 22.61 -9.69
CA GLN A 32 1.79 22.73 -8.29
C GLN A 32 1.22 24.13 -8.00
N HIS A 33 0.16 24.24 -7.21
CA HIS A 33 -0.31 25.54 -6.74
C HIS A 33 0.39 25.96 -5.44
N GLU A 34 0.72 27.25 -5.32
CA GLU A 34 1.35 27.85 -4.13
C GLU A 34 0.68 29.19 -3.83
N GLY A 35 -0.19 29.24 -2.83
CA GLY A 35 -0.99 30.44 -2.56
C GLY A 35 -1.81 30.86 -3.79
N THR A 36 -1.49 32.02 -4.36
CA THR A 36 -2.17 32.62 -5.52
C THR A 36 -1.48 32.34 -6.86
N THR A 37 -0.42 31.53 -6.88
CA THR A 37 0.34 31.22 -8.09
C THR A 37 0.33 29.72 -8.38
N ALA A 38 0.78 29.37 -9.58
CA ALA A 38 1.05 28.00 -9.99
C ALA A 38 2.48 27.91 -10.52
N VAL A 39 3.23 26.94 -10.00
CA VAL A 39 4.67 26.76 -10.19
C VAL A 39 4.97 25.35 -10.68
N ILE A 40 6.19 25.13 -11.15
CA ILE A 40 6.66 23.80 -11.52
C ILE A 40 7.39 23.14 -10.36
N ALA A 41 6.94 21.94 -9.97
CA ALA A 41 7.52 21.14 -8.90
C ALA A 41 7.74 19.68 -9.32
N GLU A 42 8.56 18.95 -8.56
CA GLU A 42 8.65 17.49 -8.69
C GLU A 42 7.37 16.84 -8.15
N TRP A 43 6.86 15.83 -8.85
CA TRP A 43 5.71 15.04 -8.46
C TRP A 43 6.05 14.39 -7.12
N ALA A 44 5.21 14.68 -6.13
CA ALA A 44 5.23 14.10 -4.80
C ALA A 44 3.83 13.55 -4.43
N GLY A 45 2.86 13.71 -5.34
CA GLY A 45 1.45 13.38 -5.12
C GLY A 45 0.82 14.18 -3.99
N GLU A 46 1.31 15.42 -3.78
CA GLU A 46 0.71 16.35 -2.84
C GLU A 46 -0.63 16.87 -3.36
N GLN A 47 -1.56 17.21 -2.45
CA GLN A 47 -2.86 17.76 -2.86
C GLN A 47 -2.71 19.01 -3.74
N SER A 48 -1.64 19.79 -3.52
CA SER A 48 -1.34 20.98 -4.32
C SER A 48 -0.94 20.70 -5.77
N GLN A 49 -0.71 19.44 -6.12
CA GLN A 49 -0.28 18.99 -7.45
C GLN A 49 -1.43 18.33 -8.24
N ILE A 50 -2.61 18.20 -7.63
CA ILE A 50 -3.78 17.55 -8.23
C ILE A 50 -4.78 18.62 -8.69
N TRP A 51 -5.20 18.52 -9.94
CA TRP A 51 -6.08 19.48 -10.60
C TRP A 51 -7.37 18.81 -11.05
N ASP A 52 -8.51 19.34 -10.65
CA ASP A 52 -9.84 19.00 -11.16
C ASP A 52 -10.08 19.78 -12.45
N ILE A 53 -10.16 19.07 -13.58
CA ILE A 53 -10.38 19.64 -14.91
C ILE A 53 -11.77 19.22 -15.37
N ARG A 54 -12.63 20.20 -15.63
CA ARG A 54 -14.03 19.96 -15.99
C ARG A 54 -14.50 20.88 -17.08
N TYR A 55 -15.30 20.36 -18.00
CA TYR A 55 -15.93 21.18 -19.02
C TYR A 55 -17.17 21.90 -18.47
N GLN A 56 -17.21 23.23 -18.56
CA GLN A 56 -18.39 24.03 -18.25
C GLN A 56 -19.04 24.51 -19.55
N SER A 57 -20.30 24.13 -19.75
CA SER A 57 -21.09 24.56 -20.91
C SER A 57 -21.18 26.09 -20.98
N PRO A 58 -21.22 26.66 -22.20
CA PRO A 58 -21.36 28.10 -22.38
C PRO A 58 -22.59 28.65 -21.66
N ASN A 59 -22.42 29.76 -20.95
CA ASN A 59 -23.53 30.52 -20.40
C ASN A 59 -24.30 31.26 -21.50
N TRP A 60 -25.33 32.02 -21.13
CA TRP A 60 -26.14 32.84 -22.06
C TRP A 60 -25.35 33.90 -22.84
N GLN A 61 -24.12 34.23 -22.40
CA GLN A 61 -23.20 35.12 -23.10
C GLN A 61 -22.26 34.35 -24.07
N GLY A 62 -22.44 33.03 -24.22
CA GLY A 62 -21.60 32.18 -25.06
C GLY A 62 -20.25 31.84 -24.44
N ILE A 63 -20.08 32.05 -23.13
CA ILE A 63 -18.80 31.89 -22.43
C ILE A 63 -18.78 30.56 -21.69
N GLY A 64 -17.95 29.64 -22.17
CA GLY A 64 -17.75 28.29 -21.60
C GLY A 64 -16.40 27.73 -22.00
N GLY A 65 -16.05 26.56 -21.47
CA GLY A 65 -14.74 25.92 -21.68
C GLY A 65 -14.35 25.06 -20.49
N TYR A 66 -13.14 24.52 -20.52
CA TYR A 66 -12.59 23.81 -19.36
C TYR A 66 -12.21 24.79 -18.27
N VAL A 67 -12.61 24.46 -17.05
CA VAL A 67 -12.06 25.06 -15.84
C VAL A 67 -11.03 24.11 -15.26
N ILE A 68 -9.95 24.68 -14.72
CA ILE A 68 -8.86 23.94 -14.10
C ILE A 68 -8.77 24.44 -12.66
N GLN A 69 -9.05 23.58 -11.70
CA GLN A 69 -9.12 23.94 -10.29
C GLN A 69 -8.15 23.09 -9.49
N PRO A 70 -7.45 23.64 -8.49
CA PRO A 70 -6.85 22.79 -7.48
C PRO A 70 -7.90 21.89 -6.84
N ALA A 71 -7.62 20.59 -6.75
CA ALA A 71 -8.57 19.62 -6.26
C ALA A 71 -9.10 20.01 -4.86
N ASN A 72 -10.41 19.87 -4.68
CA ASN A 72 -11.11 20.21 -3.43
C ASN A 72 -11.04 21.70 -3.03
N THR A 73 -10.86 22.61 -4.01
CA THR A 73 -10.94 24.05 -3.79
C THR A 73 -11.96 24.71 -4.71
N ASP A 74 -12.38 25.93 -4.38
CA ASP A 74 -13.23 26.80 -5.20
C ASP A 74 -12.42 27.78 -6.06
N ARG A 75 -11.10 27.56 -6.16
CA ARG A 75 -10.16 28.40 -6.91
C ARG A 75 -9.96 27.89 -8.33
N TYR A 76 -9.56 28.78 -9.22
CA TYR A 76 -9.38 28.52 -10.64
C TYR A 76 -8.00 28.96 -11.11
N LEU A 77 -7.37 28.17 -11.97
CA LEU A 77 -6.26 28.59 -12.80
C LEU A 77 -6.78 29.58 -13.84
N ALA A 78 -6.29 30.81 -13.82
CA ALA A 78 -6.78 31.88 -14.69
C ALA A 78 -5.65 32.79 -15.14
N TRP A 79 -5.84 33.45 -16.28
CA TRP A 79 -4.95 34.49 -16.74
C TRP A 79 -5.29 35.84 -16.08
N ASP A 80 -4.32 36.44 -15.38
CA ASP A 80 -4.43 37.78 -14.80
C ASP A 80 -3.99 38.84 -15.82
N ARG A 81 -4.96 39.38 -16.55
CA ARG A 81 -4.73 40.40 -17.59
C ARG A 81 -4.18 41.71 -17.04
N ASN A 82 -4.47 42.03 -15.78
CA ASN A 82 -3.95 43.24 -15.14
C ASN A 82 -2.45 43.12 -14.81
N LYS A 83 -1.93 41.88 -14.80
CA LYS A 83 -0.51 41.57 -14.57
C LYS A 83 0.18 40.99 -15.80
N GLY A 84 -0.22 41.43 -16.99
CA GLY A 84 0.41 41.07 -18.25
C GLY A 84 0.18 39.60 -18.62
N SER A 85 1.25 38.81 -18.73
CA SER A 85 1.20 37.38 -19.10
C SER A 85 0.97 36.43 -17.92
N SER A 86 0.76 36.94 -16.71
CA SER A 86 0.77 36.15 -15.48
C SER A 86 -0.43 35.19 -15.37
N VAL A 87 -0.17 33.95 -14.95
CA VAL A 87 -1.21 32.97 -14.60
C VAL A 87 -1.30 32.84 -13.09
N ILE A 88 -2.53 32.87 -12.57
CA ILE A 88 -2.83 32.89 -11.13
C ILE A 88 -3.81 31.77 -10.75
N VAL A 89 -3.89 31.50 -9.45
CA VAL A 89 -4.86 30.60 -8.82
C VAL A 89 -5.73 31.41 -7.85
N SER A 90 -7.00 31.63 -8.18
CA SER A 90 -7.87 32.53 -7.40
C SER A 90 -9.34 32.12 -7.38
N THR A 91 -10.08 32.58 -6.37
CA THR A 91 -11.54 32.51 -6.30
C THR A 91 -12.21 33.55 -7.20
N ILE A 92 -13.52 33.35 -7.45
CA ILE A 92 -14.44 34.30 -8.08
C ILE A 92 -15.09 35.11 -6.93
N PRO A 93 -15.38 36.44 -7.07
CA PRO A 93 -15.56 37.21 -8.30
C PRO A 93 -14.53 38.33 -8.52
N ALA A 94 -13.23 38.05 -8.50
CA ALA A 94 -12.28 39.02 -9.03
C ALA A 94 -12.66 39.32 -10.49
N ALA A 95 -13.06 40.56 -10.80
CA ALA A 95 -13.86 40.90 -11.99
C ALA A 95 -13.26 40.43 -13.33
N ASP A 96 -11.93 40.32 -13.42
CA ASP A 96 -11.23 39.86 -14.63
C ASP A 96 -11.13 38.33 -14.77
N ILE A 97 -11.28 37.58 -13.68
CA ILE A 97 -11.09 36.12 -13.63
C ILE A 97 -12.33 35.38 -14.13
N GLN A 98 -13.51 36.00 -14.05
CA GLN A 98 -14.77 35.41 -14.49
C GLN A 98 -14.69 34.90 -15.94
N TYR A 99 -13.93 35.59 -16.79
CA TYR A 99 -13.79 35.29 -18.21
C TYR A 99 -12.50 34.53 -18.55
N THR A 100 -11.40 34.80 -17.83
CA THR A 100 -10.08 34.23 -18.15
C THR A 100 -9.78 32.90 -17.47
N ARG A 101 -10.73 32.37 -16.67
CA ARG A 101 -10.65 31.02 -16.09
C ARG A 101 -10.99 29.89 -17.06
N PHE A 102 -11.55 30.22 -18.22
CA PHE A 102 -11.98 29.23 -19.20
C PHE A 102 -10.86 28.97 -20.21
N TRP A 103 -10.56 27.69 -20.37
CA TRP A 103 -9.52 27.18 -21.26
C TRP A 103 -10.13 26.29 -22.34
N ARG A 104 -9.57 26.33 -23.54
CA ARG A 104 -9.66 25.29 -24.54
C ARG A 104 -8.50 24.34 -24.35
N VAL A 105 -8.81 23.06 -24.27
CA VAL A 105 -7.80 21.99 -24.15
C VAL A 105 -7.79 21.22 -25.46
N GLU A 106 -6.70 21.32 -26.20
CA GLU A 106 -6.55 20.73 -27.53
C GLU A 106 -5.60 19.54 -27.44
N LYS A 107 -6.08 18.34 -27.74
CA LYS A 107 -5.25 17.14 -27.80
C LYS A 107 -4.37 17.17 -29.06
N THR A 108 -3.07 16.91 -28.90
CA THR A 108 -2.11 16.85 -30.01
C THR A 108 -2.01 15.44 -30.59
N GLN A 109 -1.28 15.29 -31.70
CA GLN A 109 -0.98 13.99 -32.30
C GLN A 109 -0.08 13.10 -31.40
N ASN A 110 0.66 13.70 -30.47
CA ASN A 110 1.58 13.00 -29.56
C ASN A 110 0.89 12.54 -28.26
N ASN A 111 -0.45 12.59 -28.19
CA ASN A 111 -1.22 12.29 -26.97
C ASN A 111 -0.93 13.25 -25.80
N THR A 112 -0.41 14.45 -26.09
CA THR A 112 -0.24 15.58 -25.17
C THR A 112 -1.37 16.59 -25.38
N TYR A 113 -1.38 17.67 -24.59
CA TYR A 113 -2.45 18.67 -24.59
C TYR A 113 -1.90 20.09 -24.60
N ILE A 114 -2.52 20.97 -25.39
CA ILE A 114 -2.25 22.41 -25.41
C ILE A 114 -3.41 23.11 -24.71
N PHE A 115 -3.09 23.97 -23.74
CA PHE A 115 -4.06 24.82 -23.07
C PHE A 115 -4.06 26.21 -23.70
N ARG A 116 -5.20 26.62 -24.26
CA ARG A 116 -5.40 27.95 -24.84
C ARG A 116 -6.48 28.68 -24.06
N ASN A 117 -6.24 29.92 -23.65
CA ASN A 117 -7.27 30.68 -22.95
C ASN A 117 -8.42 31.03 -23.90
N ASN A 118 -9.68 30.96 -23.46
CA ASN A 118 -10.84 31.29 -24.31
C ASN A 118 -11.07 32.81 -24.44
N HIS A 119 -10.41 33.62 -23.63
CA HIS A 119 -10.49 35.07 -23.76
C HIS A 119 -9.55 35.56 -24.87
N ALA A 120 -10.05 36.42 -25.76
CA ALA A 120 -9.25 37.08 -26.81
C ALA A 120 -8.01 37.78 -26.19
N PRO A 121 -6.80 37.66 -26.76
CA PRO A 121 -6.46 37.15 -28.09
C PRO A 121 -6.27 35.61 -28.18
N ASN A 122 -6.76 34.87 -27.19
CA ASN A 122 -6.60 33.41 -27.05
C ASN A 122 -5.13 32.98 -26.92
N PRO A 123 -4.38 33.56 -25.96
CA PRO A 123 -3.00 33.18 -25.73
C PRO A 123 -2.92 31.75 -25.16
N ASN A 124 -1.80 31.09 -25.39
CA ASN A 124 -1.56 29.73 -24.93
C ASN A 124 -0.84 29.73 -23.58
N LEU A 125 -1.19 28.78 -22.72
CA LEU A 125 -0.45 28.51 -21.50
C LEU A 125 0.96 28.01 -21.85
N THR A 126 1.96 28.54 -21.18
CA THR A 126 3.36 28.16 -21.36
C THR A 126 4.14 28.31 -20.05
N ILE A 127 5.39 27.88 -20.06
CA ILE A 127 6.29 27.91 -18.90
C ILE A 127 7.47 28.83 -19.20
N SER A 128 7.74 29.77 -18.30
CA SER A 128 8.91 30.64 -18.34
C SER A 128 9.57 30.69 -16.96
N ALA A 129 10.86 30.35 -16.89
CA ALA A 129 11.68 30.39 -15.68
C ALA A 129 11.01 29.77 -14.42
N LYS A 130 10.32 28.63 -14.59
CA LYS A 130 9.54 27.87 -13.57
C LYS A 130 8.16 28.43 -13.18
N THR A 131 7.67 29.46 -13.84
CA THR A 131 6.32 30.02 -13.63
C THR A 131 5.43 29.78 -14.84
N LEU A 132 4.12 29.68 -14.62
CA LEU A 132 3.13 29.66 -15.68
C LEU A 132 2.87 31.07 -16.22
N GLN A 133 2.82 31.18 -17.54
CA GLN A 133 2.47 32.40 -18.25
C GLN A 133 1.55 32.11 -19.43
N VAL A 134 0.94 33.13 -20.01
CA VAL A 134 0.28 33.03 -21.31
C VAL A 134 1.04 33.81 -22.39
N LEU A 135 1.19 33.21 -23.57
CA LEU A 135 1.88 33.81 -24.71
C LEU A 135 1.15 33.48 -26.03
N SER A 136 0.98 34.48 -26.89
CA SER A 136 0.36 34.31 -28.20
C SER A 136 1.31 33.58 -29.16
N GLY A 137 0.80 32.60 -29.91
CA GLY A 137 1.56 31.89 -30.95
C GLY A 137 2.55 30.84 -30.46
N HIS A 138 2.71 30.65 -29.14
CA HIS A 138 3.59 29.62 -28.57
C HIS A 138 2.79 28.40 -28.14
N ASN A 139 3.13 27.20 -28.61
CA ASN A 139 2.49 25.97 -28.16
C ASN A 139 3.41 25.28 -27.15
N TYR A 140 2.96 25.20 -25.90
CA TYR A 140 3.56 24.32 -24.90
C TYR A 140 2.66 23.11 -24.72
N GLU A 141 3.24 21.92 -24.79
CA GLU A 141 2.52 20.65 -24.67
C GLU A 141 2.63 20.12 -23.24
N PHE A 142 1.51 19.62 -22.72
CA PHE A 142 1.40 19.06 -21.38
C PHE A 142 0.84 17.65 -21.46
N THR A 143 1.39 16.74 -20.67
CA THR A 143 0.80 15.42 -20.48
C THR A 143 -0.21 15.46 -19.33
N LEU A 144 -1.41 14.92 -19.54
CA LEU A 144 -2.44 14.81 -18.50
C LEU A 144 -2.56 13.35 -18.07
N SER A 145 -2.27 13.10 -16.80
CA SER A 145 -2.30 11.76 -16.22
C SER A 145 -3.31 11.67 -15.09
N THR A 146 -4.14 10.64 -15.12
CA THR A 146 -5.04 10.24 -14.03
C THR A 146 -4.35 9.31 -13.01
N ASP A 147 -3.13 8.86 -13.28
CA ASP A 147 -2.28 8.19 -12.28
C ASP A 147 -1.78 9.21 -11.26
N LEU A 148 -2.49 9.29 -10.14
CA LEU A 148 -2.22 10.18 -9.01
C LEU A 148 -1.50 9.46 -7.86
N ASN A 149 -0.91 8.28 -8.13
CA ASN A 149 -0.15 7.58 -7.10
C ASN A 149 1.06 8.42 -6.66
N LYS A 150 1.25 8.54 -5.35
CA LYS A 150 2.44 9.20 -4.80
C LYS A 150 3.68 8.45 -5.29
N PRO A 151 4.68 9.14 -5.88
CA PRO A 151 5.92 8.50 -6.25
C PRO A 151 6.64 8.06 -4.97
N ILE A 152 7.15 6.84 -4.97
CA ILE A 152 7.97 6.36 -3.86
C ILE A 152 9.34 7.03 -3.98
N PRO A 153 9.78 7.77 -2.95
CA PRO A 153 11.04 8.48 -3.04
C PRO A 153 12.19 7.49 -3.25
N LYS A 154 13.06 7.79 -4.21
CA LYS A 154 14.35 7.11 -4.36
C LYS A 154 15.11 7.22 -3.04
N GLY A 155 15.36 6.10 -2.36
CA GLY A 155 16.09 6.05 -1.09
C GLY A 155 15.27 5.80 0.18
N SER A 156 14.13 5.10 0.07
CA SER A 156 13.43 4.56 1.25
C SER A 156 14.20 3.37 1.84
N ALA A 157 14.29 3.31 3.16
CA ALA A 157 15.00 2.25 3.85
C ALA A 157 14.32 1.84 5.17
N LEU A 158 14.64 0.63 5.62
CA LEU A 158 14.48 0.18 7.00
C LEU A 158 15.85 -0.30 7.49
N VAL A 159 16.16 -0.02 8.75
CA VAL A 159 17.31 -0.60 9.43
C VAL A 159 16.79 -1.63 10.42
N ILE A 160 17.26 -2.87 10.32
CA ILE A 160 16.80 -3.98 11.17
C ILE A 160 17.96 -4.41 12.05
N THR A 161 17.77 -4.33 13.37
CA THR A 161 18.72 -4.80 14.39
C THR A 161 17.99 -5.70 15.39
N SER A 162 18.72 -6.33 16.30
CA SER A 162 18.21 -7.07 17.45
C SER A 162 19.26 -7.12 18.54
N ASP A 163 18.88 -7.63 19.71
CA ASP A 163 19.81 -7.94 20.78
C ASP A 163 20.74 -6.76 21.16
N PRO A 164 20.23 -5.52 21.37
CA PRO A 164 20.99 -4.54 22.12
C PRO A 164 21.23 -5.06 23.54
N GLN A 165 20.26 -5.80 24.09
CA GLN A 165 20.33 -6.69 25.24
C GLN A 165 21.07 -6.11 26.44
N TYR A 166 20.78 -4.85 26.79
CA TYR A 166 21.60 -4.18 27.80
C TYR A 166 21.46 -4.81 29.21
N PRO A 167 22.57 -5.09 29.94
CA PRO A 167 23.93 -5.15 29.44
C PRO A 167 24.29 -6.54 28.90
N TRP A 168 24.84 -6.58 27.69
CA TRP A 168 25.40 -7.78 27.06
C TRP A 168 26.60 -7.42 26.18
N THR A 169 27.60 -8.30 26.18
CA THR A 169 28.88 -8.09 25.51
C THR A 169 29.31 -9.35 24.77
N LYS A 170 30.39 -9.23 23.99
CA LYS A 170 31.08 -10.38 23.40
C LYS A 170 31.66 -11.34 24.45
N ASN A 171 32.01 -10.87 25.64
CA ASN A 171 32.45 -11.74 26.73
C ASN A 171 31.30 -12.59 27.26
N THR A 172 30.13 -11.96 27.44
CA THR A 172 28.91 -12.69 27.80
C THR A 172 28.58 -13.76 26.74
N ASP A 173 28.67 -13.44 25.44
CA ASP A 173 28.50 -14.40 24.33
C ASP A 173 29.48 -15.58 24.31
N ASN A 174 30.63 -15.43 24.96
CA ASN A 174 31.71 -16.41 24.98
C ASN A 174 31.86 -17.08 26.35
N ASN A 175 30.96 -16.79 27.30
CA ASN A 175 31.08 -17.21 28.70
C ASN A 175 32.44 -16.84 29.32
N VAL A 176 32.98 -15.68 28.94
CA VAL A 176 34.20 -15.11 29.52
C VAL A 176 33.79 -14.24 30.70
N PRO A 177 34.31 -14.49 31.92
CA PRO A 177 34.01 -13.65 33.08
C PRO A 177 34.48 -12.20 32.89
N GLU A 178 33.65 -11.27 33.34
CA GLU A 178 33.93 -9.84 33.41
C GLU A 178 33.18 -9.25 34.63
N SER A 179 33.66 -8.14 35.19
CA SER A 179 32.92 -7.49 36.28
C SER A 179 31.63 -6.85 35.76
N ASP A 180 30.60 -6.75 36.59
CA ASP A 180 29.33 -6.10 36.21
C ASP A 180 29.56 -4.68 35.68
N SER A 181 30.46 -3.92 36.30
CA SER A 181 30.81 -2.56 35.88
C SER A 181 31.46 -2.49 34.49
N GLU A 182 32.25 -3.50 34.12
CA GLU A 182 32.87 -3.60 32.79
C GLU A 182 31.84 -4.02 31.76
N LYS A 183 31.00 -5.00 32.09
CA LYS A 183 29.90 -5.47 31.26
C LYS A 183 28.92 -4.34 30.91
N GLU A 184 28.50 -3.56 31.91
CA GLU A 184 27.62 -2.41 31.72
C GLU A 184 28.25 -1.32 30.84
N ARG A 185 29.50 -0.94 31.12
CA ARG A 185 30.22 0.08 30.36
C ARG A 185 30.42 -0.34 28.90
N GLU A 186 30.85 -1.57 28.69
CA GLU A 186 31.15 -2.09 27.35
C GLU A 186 29.87 -2.31 26.54
N SER A 187 28.82 -2.87 27.14
CA SER A 187 27.53 -3.01 26.46
C SER A 187 26.94 -1.66 26.06
N GLU A 188 27.00 -0.66 26.95
CA GLU A 188 26.59 0.71 26.61
C GLU A 188 27.40 1.26 25.42
N ARG A 189 28.72 1.10 25.42
CA ARG A 189 29.58 1.54 24.31
C ARG A 189 29.16 0.88 22.99
N LEU A 190 28.97 -0.44 22.97
CA LEU A 190 28.60 -1.20 21.78
C LEU A 190 27.24 -0.76 21.21
N ILE A 191 26.23 -0.58 22.07
CA ILE A 191 24.89 -0.11 21.65
C ILE A 191 24.98 1.33 21.12
N ARG A 192 25.72 2.22 21.80
CA ARG A 192 25.90 3.61 21.37
C ARG A 192 26.55 3.70 19.99
N GLU A 193 27.64 2.97 19.79
CA GLU A 193 28.37 2.96 18.50
C GLU A 193 27.51 2.41 17.37
N GLN A 194 26.76 1.33 17.64
CA GLN A 194 25.84 0.79 16.65
C GLN A 194 24.75 1.80 16.29
N TYR A 195 24.10 2.44 17.26
CA TYR A 195 23.05 3.41 17.01
C TYR A 195 23.57 4.69 16.34
N GLN A 196 24.80 5.12 16.64
CA GLN A 196 25.46 6.21 15.92
C GLN A 196 25.74 5.86 14.46
N SER A 197 26.19 4.64 14.18
CA SER A 197 26.35 4.14 12.81
C SER A 197 25.02 4.11 12.05
N ILE A 198 23.96 3.61 12.69
CA ILE A 198 22.59 3.59 12.13
C ILE A 198 22.10 5.02 11.84
N ASN A 199 22.33 5.97 12.73
CA ASN A 199 21.98 7.38 12.51
C ASN A 199 22.75 8.00 11.34
N SER A 200 24.05 7.71 11.24
CA SER A 200 24.89 8.18 10.12
C SER A 200 24.30 7.71 8.79
N TYR A 201 23.94 6.43 8.68
CA TYR A 201 23.23 5.90 7.51
C TYR A 201 21.87 6.57 7.29
N ASN A 202 21.03 6.65 8.32
CA ASN A 202 19.68 7.22 8.23
C ASN A 202 19.66 8.70 7.83
N ASN A 203 20.72 9.44 8.11
CA ASN A 203 20.87 10.84 7.68
C ASN A 203 21.09 10.98 6.18
N THR A 204 21.51 9.90 5.50
CA THR A 204 21.64 9.86 4.03
C THR A 204 20.33 9.54 3.30
N LYS A 205 19.27 9.18 4.04
CA LYS A 205 17.99 8.72 3.49
C LYS A 205 16.89 9.78 3.69
N GLN A 206 16.05 9.93 2.68
CA GLN A 206 14.87 10.79 2.76
C GLN A 206 13.84 10.19 3.73
N GLN A 207 13.61 8.88 3.64
CA GLN A 207 12.71 8.14 4.51
C GLN A 207 13.43 6.90 5.04
N SER A 208 13.55 6.82 6.37
CA SER A 208 14.08 5.63 7.03
C SER A 208 13.46 5.45 8.42
N SER A 209 13.45 4.22 8.91
CA SER A 209 13.00 3.83 10.25
C SER A 209 13.81 2.65 10.75
N VAL A 210 13.77 2.41 12.06
CA VAL A 210 14.54 1.34 12.71
C VAL A 210 13.59 0.30 13.30
N ILE A 211 13.88 -0.97 13.10
CA ILE A 211 13.18 -2.10 13.73
C ILE A 211 14.17 -2.85 14.61
N ILE A 212 13.75 -3.20 15.83
CA ILE A 212 14.56 -3.91 16.84
C ILE A 212 13.84 -5.21 17.21
N ASN A 213 14.38 -6.35 16.77
CA ASN A 213 13.76 -7.66 16.91
C ASN A 213 14.09 -8.33 18.25
N GLY A 214 13.64 -7.71 19.34
CA GLY A 214 13.67 -8.31 20.66
C GLY A 214 15.02 -8.25 21.36
N ASP A 215 15.00 -8.78 22.59
CA ASP A 215 16.06 -8.75 23.58
C ASP A 215 16.60 -7.34 23.79
N ILE A 216 15.68 -6.48 24.23
CA ILE A 216 15.98 -5.09 24.56
C ILE A 216 16.90 -5.03 25.79
N THR A 217 16.70 -5.95 26.72
CA THR A 217 17.47 -6.04 27.96
C THR A 217 18.00 -7.46 28.19
N ALA A 218 19.09 -7.58 28.94
CA ALA A 218 19.67 -8.87 29.29
C ALA A 218 18.79 -9.69 30.25
N PHE A 219 17.98 -9.01 31.06
CA PHE A 219 17.17 -9.67 32.10
C PHE A 219 15.78 -9.05 32.32
N GLY A 220 15.56 -7.83 31.85
CA GLY A 220 14.35 -7.08 32.16
C GLY A 220 14.38 -6.37 33.51
N HIS A 221 15.54 -6.19 34.17
CA HIS A 221 15.57 -5.41 35.42
C HIS A 221 15.18 -3.94 35.18
N SER A 222 14.61 -3.29 36.21
CA SER A 222 14.12 -1.91 36.12
C SER A 222 15.21 -0.93 35.65
N TRP A 223 16.43 -1.07 36.17
CA TRP A 223 17.56 -0.22 35.79
C TRP A 223 18.02 -0.45 34.35
N GLN A 224 17.93 -1.68 33.83
CA GLN A 224 18.24 -2.02 32.43
C GLN A 224 17.23 -1.36 31.49
N ARG A 225 15.92 -1.53 31.77
CA ARG A 225 14.85 -0.90 31.00
C ARG A 225 14.94 0.61 31.05
N THR A 226 15.25 1.19 32.21
CA THR A 226 15.44 2.64 32.39
C THR A 226 16.60 3.14 31.53
N LYS A 227 17.74 2.45 31.54
CA LYS A 227 18.87 2.79 30.68
C LYS A 227 18.50 2.73 29.20
N MET A 228 17.82 1.67 28.78
CA MET A 228 17.38 1.52 27.39
C MET A 228 16.41 2.63 26.98
N LEU A 229 15.34 2.86 27.72
CA LEU A 229 14.29 3.81 27.37
C LEU A 229 14.70 5.27 27.48
N ASN A 230 15.50 5.62 28.49
CA ASN A 230 15.81 7.02 28.79
C ASN A 230 17.16 7.46 28.24
N THR A 231 18.03 6.54 27.82
CA THR A 231 19.40 6.87 27.41
C THR A 231 19.80 6.29 26.07
N LEU A 232 19.58 5.00 25.83
CA LEU A 232 20.12 4.32 24.64
C LEU A 232 19.20 4.40 23.43
N LEU A 233 17.93 3.99 23.55
CA LEU A 233 16.95 4.10 22.45
C LEU A 233 16.76 5.54 21.94
N PRO A 234 16.74 6.59 22.80
CA PRO A 234 16.66 7.98 22.34
C PRO A 234 17.84 8.47 21.50
N ILE A 235 18.94 7.71 21.41
CA ILE A 235 20.04 8.03 20.48
C ILE A 235 19.55 7.94 19.04
N LEU A 236 18.69 6.97 18.72
CA LEU A 236 18.16 6.80 17.37
C LEU A 236 17.39 8.05 16.95
N ASN A 237 17.83 8.68 15.87
CA ASN A 237 17.28 9.96 15.40
C ASN A 237 16.12 9.82 14.42
N ARG A 238 15.70 8.58 14.15
CA ARG A 238 14.49 8.23 13.39
C ARG A 238 13.54 7.44 14.27
N LYS A 239 12.28 7.33 13.83
CA LYS A 239 11.30 6.46 14.50
C LYS A 239 11.84 5.03 14.56
N TYR A 240 11.72 4.43 15.72
CA TYR A 240 12.07 3.04 15.96
C TYR A 240 10.85 2.26 16.44
N TYR A 241 10.84 0.97 16.13
CA TYR A 241 9.80 0.01 16.47
C TYR A 241 10.48 -1.21 17.06
N PHE A 242 10.02 -1.72 18.20
CA PHE A 242 10.62 -2.89 18.80
C PHE A 242 9.59 -3.96 19.18
N GLY A 243 10.02 -5.22 19.05
CA GLY A 243 9.41 -6.36 19.73
C GLY A 243 10.22 -6.73 20.97
N LEU A 244 9.75 -7.74 21.70
CA LEU A 244 10.46 -8.34 22.83
C LEU A 244 11.00 -9.73 22.46
N GLY A 245 12.10 -10.14 23.08
CA GLY A 245 12.72 -11.45 22.86
C GLY A 245 12.62 -12.39 24.08
N ASN A 246 13.38 -13.48 24.07
CA ASN A 246 13.33 -14.44 25.19
C ASN A 246 13.95 -13.90 26.48
N HIS A 247 14.95 -13.01 26.43
CA HIS A 247 15.46 -12.34 27.63
C HIS A 247 14.50 -11.28 28.17
N ASP A 248 13.57 -10.79 27.38
CA ASP A 248 12.57 -9.85 27.88
C ASP A 248 11.33 -10.56 28.47
N ILE A 249 10.99 -11.75 27.95
CA ILE A 249 9.74 -12.46 28.26
C ILE A 249 9.96 -13.87 28.82
N GLU A 250 10.61 -14.77 28.07
CA GLU A 250 10.58 -16.22 28.34
C GLU A 250 11.52 -16.65 29.48
N ASN A 251 12.76 -16.17 29.46
CA ASN A 251 13.80 -16.62 30.38
C ASN A 251 13.58 -16.13 31.81
N ASN A 252 12.98 -14.95 31.95
CA ASN A 252 12.90 -14.23 33.23
C ASN A 252 11.47 -14.18 33.80
N GLN A 253 10.55 -14.96 33.22
CA GLN A 253 9.20 -15.12 33.73
C GLN A 253 9.25 -15.84 35.10
N GLY A 254 8.75 -15.18 36.13
CA GLY A 254 8.72 -15.69 37.51
C GLY A 254 10.04 -15.61 38.27
N ASP A 255 11.09 -15.02 37.68
CA ASP A 255 12.45 -15.01 38.27
C ASP A 255 12.68 -13.81 39.21
N CYS A 256 12.04 -12.68 38.94
CA CYS A 256 12.13 -11.49 39.79
C CYS A 256 11.03 -11.42 40.85
N ALA A 257 11.28 -10.69 41.94
CA ALA A 257 10.27 -10.41 42.96
C ALA A 257 9.00 -9.82 42.32
N ASP A 258 7.84 -10.41 42.64
CA ASP A 258 6.53 -10.09 42.07
C ASP A 258 6.50 -10.09 40.52
N ASP A 259 7.37 -10.89 39.91
CA ASP A 259 7.54 -11.01 38.46
C ASP A 259 7.77 -9.66 37.74
N ALA A 260 8.42 -8.72 38.45
CA ALA A 260 8.58 -7.34 38.01
C ALA A 260 9.48 -7.18 36.76
N CYS A 261 10.26 -8.20 36.41
CA CYS A 261 11.10 -8.21 35.22
C CYS A 261 10.26 -8.46 33.96
N PHE A 262 9.51 -9.56 33.91
CA PHE A 262 8.51 -9.82 32.87
C PHE A 262 7.47 -8.68 32.80
N GLY A 263 6.83 -8.35 33.93
CA GLY A 263 5.74 -7.37 33.97
C GLY A 263 6.18 -5.99 33.50
N GLY A 264 7.40 -5.57 33.84
CA GLY A 264 7.92 -4.28 33.38
C GLY A 264 8.42 -4.29 31.93
N SER A 265 8.89 -5.42 31.40
CA SER A 265 9.16 -5.56 29.96
C SER A 265 7.87 -5.47 29.14
N MET A 266 6.80 -6.11 29.61
CA MET A 266 5.48 -6.00 28.99
C MET A 266 4.89 -4.59 29.06
N LEU A 267 5.04 -3.90 30.21
CA LEU A 267 4.64 -2.50 30.34
C LEU A 267 5.41 -1.59 29.37
N MET A 268 6.70 -1.84 29.20
CA MET A 268 7.54 -1.13 28.24
C MET A 268 7.03 -1.30 26.81
N LEU A 269 6.76 -2.53 26.36
CA LEU A 269 6.21 -2.82 25.03
C LEU A 269 4.83 -2.18 24.83
N LYS A 270 3.92 -2.38 25.79
CA LYS A 270 2.57 -1.80 25.73
C LYS A 270 2.63 -0.27 25.60
N SER A 271 3.43 0.38 26.44
CA SER A 271 3.58 1.84 26.43
C SER A 271 4.19 2.34 25.13
N HIS A 272 5.09 1.55 24.51
CA HIS A 272 5.62 1.86 23.19
C HIS A 272 4.52 1.82 22.13
N ILE A 273 3.76 0.72 22.06
CA ILE A 273 2.66 0.55 21.09
C ILE A 273 1.59 1.64 21.23
N GLU A 274 1.20 1.99 22.46
CA GLU A 274 0.23 3.07 22.71
C GLU A 274 0.72 4.43 22.20
N LYS A 275 2.02 4.73 22.37
CA LYS A 275 2.62 5.98 21.87
C LYS A 275 2.71 6.05 20.35
N LEU A 276 2.64 4.92 19.64
CA LEU A 276 2.62 4.91 18.17
C LEU A 276 1.29 5.44 17.61
N GLY A 277 0.21 5.45 18.39
CA GLY A 277 -1.09 5.97 17.96
C GLY A 277 -1.72 5.16 16.82
N LEU A 278 -1.45 3.85 16.78
CA LEU A 278 -1.95 2.96 15.73
C LEU A 278 -3.47 2.77 15.84
N PRO A 279 -4.18 2.56 14.71
CA PRO A 279 -5.55 2.05 14.73
C PRO A 279 -5.66 0.77 15.55
N THR A 280 -6.78 0.59 16.26
CA THR A 280 -7.01 -0.58 17.13
C THR A 280 -7.00 -1.92 16.40
N SER A 281 -7.21 -1.94 15.07
CA SER A 281 -7.08 -3.14 14.26
C SER A 281 -5.63 -3.54 13.98
N GLN A 282 -4.68 -2.64 14.19
CA GLN A 282 -3.25 -2.80 13.86
C GLN A 282 -2.39 -3.14 15.08
N TYR A 283 -2.99 -3.45 16.23
CA TYR A 283 -2.30 -4.08 17.36
C TYR A 283 -3.24 -5.00 18.11
N ASP A 284 -2.69 -5.99 18.80
CA ASP A 284 -3.45 -6.98 19.55
C ASP A 284 -3.17 -6.88 21.05
N ILE A 285 -3.78 -5.86 21.66
CA ILE A 285 -3.76 -5.60 23.10
C ILE A 285 -5.17 -5.26 23.53
N LYS A 286 -5.73 -6.05 24.46
CA LYS A 286 -7.06 -5.82 25.03
C LYS A 286 -6.97 -5.89 26.53
N LYS A 287 -7.79 -5.09 27.21
CA LYS A 287 -8.05 -5.27 28.63
C LYS A 287 -9.27 -6.18 28.77
N ALA A 288 -9.17 -7.27 29.53
CA ALA A 288 -10.22 -8.28 29.60
C ALA A 288 -11.54 -7.77 30.25
N SER A 289 -11.48 -6.73 31.09
CA SER A 289 -12.63 -5.97 31.58
C SER A 289 -12.22 -4.60 32.16
N THR A 290 -13.19 -3.81 32.64
CA THR A 290 -12.95 -2.57 33.40
C THR A 290 -12.46 -2.81 34.83
N SER A 291 -12.40 -4.07 35.30
CA SER A 291 -11.85 -4.39 36.63
C SER A 291 -10.36 -4.07 36.73
N TRP A 292 -9.94 -3.63 37.91
CA TRP A 292 -8.56 -3.28 38.22
C TRP A 292 -7.65 -4.52 38.38
N SER A 293 -8.24 -5.71 38.55
CA SER A 293 -7.52 -6.98 38.78
C SER A 293 -7.30 -7.83 37.53
N GLU A 294 -7.86 -7.45 36.38
CA GLU A 294 -7.78 -8.26 35.16
C GLU A 294 -6.53 -7.91 34.32
N PRO A 295 -5.84 -8.92 33.77
CA PRO A 295 -4.63 -8.70 32.98
C PRO A 295 -4.94 -8.06 31.63
N TRP A 296 -3.92 -7.41 31.07
CA TRP A 296 -3.87 -7.09 29.65
C TRP A 296 -3.61 -8.39 28.87
N LYS A 297 -4.40 -8.65 27.82
CA LYS A 297 -4.35 -9.89 27.05
C LYS A 297 -4.17 -9.61 25.55
N GLY A 298 -3.49 -10.52 24.88
CA GLY A 298 -3.32 -10.53 23.43
C GLY A 298 -1.97 -11.15 23.06
N SER A 299 -1.63 -11.15 21.78
CA SER A 299 -0.27 -11.48 21.32
C SER A 299 0.73 -10.34 21.55
N PHE A 300 0.24 -9.13 21.81
CA PHE A 300 1.02 -7.89 21.87
C PHE A 300 1.80 -7.60 20.58
N ALA A 301 1.40 -8.24 19.48
CA ALA A 301 1.88 -7.94 18.14
C ALA A 301 1.22 -6.66 17.63
N TYR A 302 1.89 -6.01 16.67
CA TYR A 302 1.36 -4.81 16.02
C TYR A 302 1.88 -4.70 14.59
N ALA A 303 1.20 -3.88 13.77
CA ALA A 303 1.51 -3.69 12.37
C ALA A 303 1.82 -2.22 12.07
N ILE A 304 2.81 -1.99 11.22
CA ILE A 304 3.31 -0.67 10.83
C ILE A 304 3.26 -0.53 9.31
N ASP A 305 2.66 0.57 8.82
CA ASP A 305 2.65 0.94 7.41
C ASP A 305 3.83 1.89 7.11
N PHE A 306 4.76 1.44 6.27
CA PHE A 306 5.92 2.19 5.80
C PHE A 306 5.74 2.72 4.37
N GLY A 307 4.52 2.84 3.87
CA GLY A 307 4.22 3.17 2.49
C GLY A 307 3.96 1.90 1.69
N ILE A 308 4.90 1.43 0.88
CA ILE A 308 4.66 0.17 0.12
C ILE A 308 4.91 -1.09 0.94
N ILE A 309 5.57 -0.97 2.10
CA ILE A 309 5.82 -2.08 3.01
C ILE A 309 4.82 -2.01 4.15
N TYR A 310 4.15 -3.12 4.40
CA TYR A 310 3.36 -3.37 5.60
C TYR A 310 4.09 -4.40 6.45
N SER A 311 4.48 -4.00 7.66
CA SER A 311 5.35 -4.77 8.53
C SER A 311 4.58 -5.25 9.75
N LEU A 312 4.56 -6.57 9.99
CA LEU A 312 4.06 -7.13 11.25
C LEU A 312 5.24 -7.27 12.21
N GLN A 313 5.18 -6.58 13.34
CA GLN A 313 6.09 -6.76 14.46
C GLN A 313 5.51 -7.76 15.45
N LEU A 314 6.13 -8.94 15.51
CA LEU A 314 5.88 -9.97 16.50
C LEU A 314 6.92 -9.86 17.62
N ASN A 315 6.65 -10.55 18.73
CA ASN A 315 7.53 -10.63 19.89
C ASN A 315 8.45 -11.85 19.77
N ASN A 316 8.56 -12.66 20.82
CA ASN A 316 9.49 -13.77 20.90
C ASN A 316 9.26 -14.80 19.78
N PHE A 317 8.02 -15.31 19.63
CA PHE A 317 7.57 -16.18 18.54
C PHE A 317 6.03 -16.18 18.43
N PRO A 318 5.43 -16.50 17.25
CA PRO A 318 4.00 -16.24 16.98
C PRO A 318 3.01 -17.05 17.82
N THR A 319 3.42 -18.21 18.33
CA THR A 319 2.58 -19.12 19.13
C THR A 319 2.86 -19.04 20.63
N MET A 320 3.58 -18.01 21.08
CA MET A 320 3.97 -17.88 22.48
C MET A 320 2.76 -17.75 23.39
N ASN A 321 2.81 -18.48 24.50
CA ASN A 321 1.90 -18.33 25.62
C ASN A 321 2.71 -18.03 26.87
N ALA A 322 2.37 -16.94 27.57
CA ALA A 322 3.00 -16.55 28.82
C ALA A 322 2.01 -15.79 29.70
N TYR A 323 2.20 -15.85 31.01
CA TYR A 323 1.34 -15.21 31.99
C TYR A 323 2.18 -14.76 33.17
N GLY A 324 2.05 -13.50 33.56
CA GLY A 324 2.89 -12.95 34.63
C GLY A 324 2.66 -11.47 34.88
N GLY A 325 3.54 -10.90 35.70
CA GLY A 325 3.52 -9.49 36.13
C GLY A 325 3.05 -9.29 37.57
N SER A 326 2.95 -8.02 37.97
CA SER A 326 2.66 -7.59 39.33
C SER A 326 1.19 -7.22 39.54
N TYR A 327 0.78 -7.05 40.81
CA TYR A 327 -0.63 -6.83 41.22
C TYR A 327 -1.40 -5.74 40.44
N SER A 328 -0.72 -4.71 39.91
CA SER A 328 -1.33 -3.62 39.13
C SER A 328 -1.12 -3.72 37.62
N ASN A 329 -0.32 -4.68 37.14
CA ASN A 329 0.11 -4.82 35.74
C ASN A 329 0.33 -6.31 35.38
N TYR A 330 -0.72 -7.12 35.44
CA TYR A 330 -0.67 -8.49 34.90
C TYR A 330 -0.83 -8.51 33.38
N TYR A 331 -0.12 -9.44 32.73
CA TYR A 331 -0.14 -9.64 31.29
C TYR A 331 -0.33 -11.12 30.95
N GLN A 332 -1.16 -11.39 29.96
CA GLN A 332 -1.38 -12.72 29.39
C GLN A 332 -1.12 -12.69 27.89
N ILE A 333 0.06 -13.18 27.51
CA ILE A 333 0.43 -13.40 26.11
C ILE A 333 -0.22 -14.71 25.64
N HIS A 334 -0.92 -14.65 24.51
CA HIS A 334 -1.42 -15.83 23.84
C HIS A 334 -1.35 -15.67 22.32
N GLU A 335 -1.37 -16.80 21.62
CA GLU A 335 -1.42 -16.86 20.17
C GLU A 335 -2.69 -16.19 19.62
N ASN A 336 -2.56 -15.45 18.52
CA ASN A 336 -3.68 -14.84 17.81
C ASN A 336 -3.41 -14.76 16.30
N LEU A 337 -3.38 -15.92 15.64
CA LEU A 337 -3.20 -16.09 14.21
C LEU A 337 -4.35 -15.46 13.40
N ASP A 338 -5.55 -15.33 13.99
CA ASP A 338 -6.68 -14.62 13.36
C ASP A 338 -6.35 -13.12 13.19
N TRP A 339 -5.72 -12.49 14.18
CA TRP A 339 -5.26 -11.11 14.06
C TRP A 339 -4.13 -10.97 13.03
N ILE A 340 -3.21 -11.93 12.98
CA ILE A 340 -2.16 -11.97 11.95
C ILE A 340 -2.81 -12.05 10.57
N GLU A 341 -3.69 -13.03 10.33
CA GLU A 341 -4.40 -13.22 9.08
C GLU A 341 -5.20 -11.97 8.67
N ALA A 342 -5.89 -11.32 9.61
CA ALA A 342 -6.62 -10.08 9.35
C ALA A 342 -5.70 -8.95 8.84
N ASN A 343 -4.50 -8.81 9.42
CA ASN A 343 -3.51 -7.81 9.01
C ASN A 343 -2.82 -8.17 7.68
N LEU A 344 -2.53 -9.45 7.45
CA LEU A 344 -2.02 -9.95 6.17
C LEU A 344 -3.03 -9.69 5.05
N LYS A 345 -4.31 -9.98 5.29
CA LYS A 345 -5.41 -9.71 4.36
C LYS A 345 -5.61 -8.23 4.10
N TYR A 346 -5.52 -7.40 5.14
CA TYR A 346 -5.57 -5.95 5.00
C TYR A 346 -4.46 -5.43 4.09
N ALA A 347 -3.21 -5.84 4.33
CA ALA A 347 -2.06 -5.46 3.52
C ALA A 347 -2.18 -5.93 2.07
N SER A 348 -2.60 -7.18 1.87
CA SER A 348 -2.82 -7.77 0.54
C SER A 348 -3.93 -7.06 -0.24
N LYS A 349 -5.04 -6.69 0.42
CA LYS A 349 -6.11 -5.87 -0.20
C LYS A 349 -5.60 -4.53 -0.72
N LEU A 350 -4.64 -3.94 -0.01
CA LEU A 350 -4.01 -2.67 -0.36
C LEU A 350 -2.82 -2.81 -1.33
N GLY A 351 -2.49 -4.03 -1.77
CA GLY A 351 -1.36 -4.27 -2.69
C GLY A 351 0.00 -3.96 -2.06
N LYS A 352 0.13 -4.09 -0.73
CA LYS A 352 1.37 -3.81 -0.01
C LYS A 352 2.31 -5.02 -0.05
N THR A 353 3.61 -4.76 -0.07
CA THR A 353 4.63 -5.76 0.27
C THR A 353 4.55 -6.06 1.75
N ILE A 354 4.46 -7.35 2.12
CA ILE A 354 4.39 -7.76 3.52
C ILE A 354 5.74 -8.27 4.00
N ILE A 355 6.18 -7.80 5.16
CA ILE A 355 7.31 -8.36 5.90
C ILE A 355 6.89 -8.71 7.32
N VAL A 356 7.55 -9.71 7.92
CA VAL A 356 7.31 -10.12 9.31
C VAL A 356 8.61 -10.01 10.10
N ASN A 357 8.50 -9.50 11.31
CA ASN A 357 9.60 -9.37 12.26
C ASN A 357 9.28 -10.22 13.49
N VAL A 358 10.22 -11.03 13.96
CA VAL A 358 10.04 -11.93 15.11
C VAL A 358 11.38 -12.18 15.77
N HIS A 359 11.47 -12.37 17.07
CA HIS A 359 12.79 -12.56 17.70
C HIS A 359 13.40 -13.94 17.37
N LYS A 360 12.71 -15.03 17.70
CA LYS A 360 13.23 -16.40 17.50
C LYS A 360 12.98 -16.92 16.09
N PRO A 361 14.03 -17.34 15.36
CA PRO A 361 13.88 -17.96 14.04
C PRO A 361 13.50 -19.45 14.10
N ASN A 362 13.52 -20.08 15.27
CA ASN A 362 13.28 -21.51 15.49
C ASN A 362 13.09 -21.79 16.99
N ASP A 363 13.15 -23.08 17.39
CA ASP A 363 13.13 -23.52 18.80
C ASP A 363 11.94 -22.95 19.60
N TRP A 364 10.81 -22.77 18.93
CA TRP A 364 9.57 -22.31 19.55
C TRP A 364 9.04 -23.37 20.50
N LYS A 365 8.61 -22.95 21.69
CA LYS A 365 7.88 -23.82 22.61
C LYS A 365 6.58 -24.27 21.91
N GLY A 366 6.42 -25.59 21.75
CA GLY A 366 5.31 -26.18 20.97
C GLY A 366 5.67 -26.50 19.51
N GLY A 367 6.87 -26.14 19.05
CA GLY A 367 7.36 -26.42 17.71
C GLY A 367 6.78 -25.51 16.62
N PRO A 368 7.08 -25.79 15.34
CA PRO A 368 6.51 -25.07 14.22
C PRO A 368 4.98 -25.17 14.15
N ASN A 369 4.35 -24.12 13.63
CA ASN A 369 2.89 -24.07 13.45
C ASN A 369 2.54 -24.00 11.96
N GLN A 370 1.84 -25.03 11.46
CA GLN A 370 1.52 -25.14 10.04
C GLN A 370 0.61 -24.00 9.55
N ARG A 371 -0.41 -23.63 10.33
CA ARG A 371 -1.31 -22.52 9.97
C ARG A 371 -0.54 -21.21 9.78
N PHE A 372 0.41 -20.92 10.67
CA PHE A 372 1.24 -19.73 10.53
C PHE A 372 2.08 -19.79 9.24
N ILE A 373 2.71 -20.93 8.93
CA ILE A 373 3.48 -21.12 7.69
C ILE A 373 2.58 -20.92 6.46
N ASP A 374 1.39 -21.52 6.46
CA ASP A 374 0.42 -21.40 5.37
C ASP A 374 0.00 -19.96 5.15
N LEU A 375 -0.25 -19.19 6.23
CA LEU A 375 -0.57 -17.76 6.15
C LEU A 375 0.57 -16.95 5.51
N LEU A 376 1.84 -17.25 5.85
CA LEU A 376 2.96 -16.54 5.24
C LEU A 376 3.06 -16.80 3.73
N GLU A 377 2.81 -18.04 3.30
CA GLU A 377 2.83 -18.40 1.87
C GLU A 377 1.60 -17.87 1.12
N GLU A 378 0.40 -17.99 1.69
CA GLU A 378 -0.87 -17.55 1.08
C GLU A 378 -0.88 -16.05 0.81
N TYR A 379 -0.36 -15.26 1.75
CA TYR A 379 -0.35 -13.80 1.64
C TYR A 379 0.97 -13.25 1.06
N ASP A 380 1.81 -14.10 0.47
CA ASP A 380 3.05 -13.72 -0.24
C ASP A 380 3.97 -12.83 0.61
N VAL A 381 4.18 -13.23 1.87
CA VAL A 381 5.12 -12.55 2.77
C VAL A 381 6.52 -12.64 2.17
N LYS A 382 7.14 -11.48 1.94
CA LYS A 382 8.39 -11.37 1.16
C LYS A 382 9.64 -11.70 1.95
N ALA A 383 9.63 -11.43 3.24
CA ALA A 383 10.76 -11.70 4.12
C ALA A 383 10.32 -11.80 5.58
N VAL A 384 11.06 -12.63 6.32
CA VAL A 384 11.06 -12.65 7.79
C VAL A 384 12.40 -12.13 8.28
N PHE A 385 12.38 -11.20 9.24
CA PHE A 385 13.58 -10.76 9.94
C PHE A 385 13.55 -11.25 11.39
N ALA A 386 14.66 -11.82 11.86
CA ALA A 386 14.78 -12.37 13.20
C ALA A 386 16.10 -12.07 13.90
N GLY A 387 16.18 -12.28 15.20
CA GLY A 387 17.34 -12.01 16.05
C GLY A 387 17.87 -13.29 16.72
N HIS A 388 18.06 -13.24 18.04
CA HIS A 388 18.35 -14.37 18.93
C HIS A 388 19.78 -14.96 18.80
N TYR A 389 20.26 -15.18 17.59
CA TYR A 389 21.60 -15.72 17.35
C TYR A 389 22.62 -14.61 17.08
N HIS A 390 23.20 -14.07 18.14
CA HIS A 390 24.04 -12.86 18.10
C HIS A 390 25.19 -12.91 17.09
N LYS A 391 25.84 -14.08 16.93
CA LYS A 391 27.00 -14.28 16.04
C LYS A 391 26.63 -14.46 14.56
N ASN A 392 25.35 -14.52 14.24
CA ASN A 392 24.85 -14.81 12.90
C ASN A 392 24.21 -13.56 12.29
N LEU A 393 24.42 -13.37 10.98
CA LEU A 393 23.96 -12.19 10.25
C LEU A 393 23.63 -12.54 8.79
N GLY A 394 22.49 -12.04 8.29
CA GLY A 394 22.04 -12.27 6.92
C GLY A 394 21.21 -13.54 6.79
N THR A 395 21.30 -14.26 5.66
CA THR A 395 20.40 -15.39 5.36
C THR A 395 20.48 -16.51 6.40
N TYR A 396 19.31 -17.03 6.77
CA TYR A 396 19.17 -18.15 7.69
C TYR A 396 18.15 -19.17 7.16
N SER A 397 18.45 -20.46 7.35
CA SER A 397 17.58 -21.55 6.91
C SER A 397 16.64 -21.96 8.04
N ALA A 398 15.37 -21.54 7.95
CA ALA A 398 14.32 -21.86 8.91
C ALA A 398 13.02 -22.29 8.23
N SER A 399 13.12 -23.03 7.13
CA SER A 399 11.94 -23.47 6.35
C SER A 399 10.95 -24.31 7.15
N LYS A 400 11.42 -25.01 8.19
CA LYS A 400 10.53 -25.71 9.14
C LYS A 400 9.57 -24.78 9.87
N PHE A 401 9.93 -23.52 10.08
CA PHE A 401 9.18 -22.54 10.86
C PHE A 401 8.50 -21.46 10.00
N PHE A 402 9.01 -21.21 8.78
CA PHE A 402 8.54 -20.13 7.91
C PHE A 402 8.29 -20.56 6.44
N GLY A 403 8.32 -21.86 6.15
CA GLY A 403 8.08 -22.37 4.80
C GLY A 403 9.11 -21.89 3.79
N LYS A 404 8.63 -21.41 2.63
CA LYS A 404 9.48 -20.89 1.55
C LYS A 404 9.94 -19.44 1.75
N VAL A 405 9.42 -18.74 2.75
CA VAL A 405 9.74 -17.32 2.96
C VAL A 405 11.20 -17.17 3.39
N PRO A 406 11.99 -16.29 2.74
CA PRO A 406 13.38 -16.09 3.12
C PRO A 406 13.48 -15.42 4.50
N VAL A 407 14.37 -15.97 5.35
CA VAL A 407 14.61 -15.50 6.72
C VAL A 407 15.99 -14.85 6.80
N PHE A 408 16.07 -13.72 7.50
CA PHE A 408 17.31 -12.98 7.72
C PHE A 408 17.54 -12.70 9.20
N LEU A 409 18.72 -13.04 9.71
CA LEU A 409 19.15 -12.69 11.05
C LEU A 409 19.75 -11.30 11.10
N SER A 410 19.26 -10.47 12.02
CA SER A 410 19.60 -9.06 12.15
C SER A 410 20.90 -8.78 12.87
N GLY A 411 21.62 -9.79 13.39
CA GLY A 411 22.87 -9.59 14.12
C GLY A 411 22.63 -9.10 15.55
N SER A 412 23.64 -8.47 16.16
CA SER A 412 23.53 -7.93 17.52
C SER A 412 24.47 -6.74 17.75
N ALA A 413 24.20 -5.98 18.80
CA ALA A 413 25.13 -4.95 19.27
C ALA A 413 26.46 -5.54 19.74
N SER A 414 26.44 -6.72 20.39
CA SER A 414 27.65 -7.39 20.88
C SER A 414 28.64 -7.80 19.78
N GLN A 415 28.14 -7.96 18.55
CA GLN A 415 28.95 -8.28 17.38
C GLN A 415 29.13 -7.10 16.42
N SER A 416 28.59 -5.90 16.75
CA SER A 416 28.63 -4.71 15.88
C SER A 416 28.06 -4.99 14.48
N THR A 417 26.95 -5.71 14.43
CA THR A 417 26.30 -6.14 13.18
C THR A 417 24.84 -5.76 13.13
N TYR A 418 24.36 -5.37 11.94
CA TYR A 418 22.94 -5.11 11.69
C TYR A 418 22.60 -5.25 10.20
N LEU A 419 21.31 -5.20 9.85
CA LEU A 419 20.83 -5.22 8.47
C LEU A 419 20.33 -3.84 8.01
N ILE A 420 20.53 -3.57 6.73
CA ILE A 420 19.90 -2.45 6.02
C ILE A 420 19.01 -3.04 4.93
N VAL A 421 17.76 -2.58 4.86
CA VAL A 421 16.81 -2.95 3.82
C VAL A 421 16.53 -1.69 3.00
N GLU A 422 16.98 -1.64 1.77
CA GLU A 422 16.63 -0.58 0.82
C GLU A 422 15.58 -1.09 -0.14
N TYR A 423 14.55 -0.29 -0.41
CA TYR A 423 13.45 -0.72 -1.25
C TYR A 423 12.91 0.39 -2.15
N ASP A 424 12.37 -0.04 -3.28
CA ASP A 424 11.61 0.75 -4.25
C ASP A 424 10.37 -0.06 -4.69
N LEU A 425 9.72 0.31 -5.79
CA LEU A 425 8.52 -0.39 -6.28
C LEU A 425 8.77 -1.85 -6.70
N ASP A 426 9.98 -2.15 -7.16
CA ASP A 426 10.28 -3.39 -7.87
C ASP A 426 11.14 -4.32 -7.03
N THR A 427 11.92 -3.79 -6.10
CA THR A 427 12.91 -4.55 -5.36
C THR A 427 13.04 -4.14 -3.91
N MET A 428 13.35 -5.12 -3.07
CA MET A 428 13.80 -4.98 -1.70
C MET A 428 15.17 -5.65 -1.57
N ASN A 429 16.19 -4.84 -1.33
CA ASN A 429 17.58 -5.25 -1.22
C ASN A 429 17.98 -5.28 0.26
N VAL A 430 18.34 -6.48 0.74
CA VAL A 430 18.80 -6.71 2.10
C VAL A 430 20.33 -6.71 2.10
N TYR A 431 20.92 -5.81 2.86
CA TYR A 431 22.36 -5.67 3.06
C TYR A 431 22.73 -6.02 4.50
N LYS A 432 23.90 -6.60 4.68
CA LYS A 432 24.53 -6.79 5.99
C LYS A 432 25.58 -5.72 6.25
N VAL A 433 25.60 -5.23 7.48
CA VAL A 433 26.62 -4.31 8.01
C VAL A 433 27.40 -5.04 9.08
N THR A 434 28.73 -4.95 8.98
CA THR A 434 29.66 -5.53 9.95
C THR A 434 30.57 -4.45 10.51
N ASN A 435 31.02 -4.61 11.75
CA ASN A 435 31.88 -3.64 12.46
C ASN A 435 31.27 -2.23 12.52
N ASN A 436 29.94 -2.12 12.51
CA ASN A 436 29.23 -0.84 12.43
C ASN A 436 29.67 0.06 11.24
N ASN A 437 30.19 -0.51 10.15
CA ASN A 437 30.62 0.23 8.96
C ASN A 437 29.59 0.07 7.82
N TRP A 438 28.61 0.96 7.76
CA TRP A 438 27.55 0.89 6.75
C TRP A 438 28.00 1.26 5.34
N GLU A 439 29.10 2.02 5.20
CA GLU A 439 29.66 2.39 3.89
C GLU A 439 30.17 1.16 3.14
N GLU A 440 30.61 0.12 3.88
CA GLU A 440 31.03 -1.18 3.35
C GLU A 440 29.93 -2.26 3.39
N LYS A 441 28.65 -1.86 3.50
CA LYS A 441 27.53 -2.81 3.54
C LYS A 441 27.57 -3.77 2.35
N LYS A 442 27.25 -5.04 2.58
CA LYS A 442 27.28 -6.09 1.54
C LYS A 442 25.89 -6.60 1.25
N LEU A 443 25.51 -6.65 -0.04
CA LEU A 443 24.24 -7.21 -0.46
C LEU A 443 24.17 -8.69 -0.08
N VAL A 444 23.10 -9.08 0.61
CA VAL A 444 22.79 -10.47 0.98
C VAL A 444 21.79 -11.06 0.00
N LYS A 445 20.72 -10.32 -0.31
CA LYS A 445 19.65 -10.77 -1.18
C LYS A 445 18.93 -9.58 -1.81
N SER A 446 18.59 -9.72 -3.09
CA SER A 446 17.58 -8.88 -3.74
C SER A 446 16.28 -9.68 -3.86
N ILE A 447 15.17 -9.12 -3.41
CA ILE A 447 13.83 -9.71 -3.45
C ILE A 447 12.98 -8.85 -4.37
N LYS A 448 12.38 -9.46 -5.40
CA LYS A 448 11.44 -8.75 -6.26
C LYS A 448 10.14 -8.46 -5.52
N LEU A 449 9.73 -7.21 -5.56
CA LEU A 449 8.44 -6.73 -5.08
C LEU A 449 7.51 -6.66 -6.28
N ASN A 450 6.32 -7.25 -6.16
CA ASN A 450 5.35 -7.25 -7.24
C ASN A 450 4.50 -5.96 -7.24
N ASN A 451 5.03 -4.86 -6.69
CA ASN A 451 4.26 -3.64 -6.43
C ASN A 451 4.27 -2.67 -7.63
N GLY A 452 5.10 -2.93 -8.65
CA GLY A 452 5.10 -2.24 -9.95
C GLY A 452 4.36 -2.99 -11.07
N ASN A 453 3.84 -4.20 -10.81
CA ASN A 453 3.13 -5.02 -11.80
C ASN A 453 2.25 -6.04 -11.05
N SER A 454 0.95 -5.78 -10.96
CA SER A 454 0.00 -6.80 -10.54
C SER A 454 -0.11 -7.87 -11.64
N ILE A 455 0.86 -8.79 -11.69
CA ILE A 455 0.74 -10.12 -12.33
C ILE A 455 0.28 -11.14 -11.27
N THR A 456 -0.31 -10.70 -10.15
CA THR A 456 -1.13 -11.60 -9.33
C THR A 456 -2.52 -11.65 -9.93
N SER A 457 -2.66 -12.54 -10.90
CA SER A 457 -3.98 -12.91 -11.40
C SER A 457 -4.83 -13.42 -10.23
N LYS A 458 -5.79 -12.62 -9.76
CA LYS A 458 -6.67 -13.00 -8.63
C LYS A 458 -7.74 -13.95 -9.15
N ILE A 459 -7.90 -15.12 -8.55
CA ILE A 459 -9.04 -16.00 -8.86
C ILE A 459 -10.24 -15.50 -8.04
N VAL A 460 -11.33 -15.16 -8.73
CA VAL A 460 -12.54 -14.59 -8.14
C VAL A 460 -13.78 -15.36 -8.60
N LYS A 461 -14.83 -15.32 -7.78
CA LYS A 461 -16.21 -15.49 -8.24
C LYS A 461 -16.86 -14.12 -8.38
N ILE A 462 -17.73 -13.97 -9.39
CA ILE A 462 -18.45 -12.73 -9.69
C ILE A 462 -19.89 -12.92 -9.21
N VAL A 463 -20.25 -12.35 -8.06
CA VAL A 463 -21.53 -12.59 -7.36
C VAL A 463 -22.53 -11.48 -7.69
N SER A 464 -23.76 -11.82 -8.04
CA SER A 464 -24.83 -10.85 -8.32
C SER A 464 -25.37 -10.19 -7.04
N ALA A 465 -25.60 -8.88 -7.08
CA ALA A 465 -26.25 -8.11 -6.00
C ALA A 465 -27.77 -8.37 -5.87
N LEU A 466 -28.37 -9.15 -6.77
CA LEU A 466 -29.80 -9.47 -6.71
C LEU A 466 -30.14 -10.39 -5.53
N ASN A 467 -29.25 -11.32 -5.20
CA ASN A 467 -29.45 -12.31 -4.13
C ASN A 467 -28.18 -12.69 -3.36
N ASP A 468 -27.05 -12.01 -3.61
CA ASP A 468 -25.75 -12.17 -2.94
C ASP A 468 -25.19 -13.61 -2.90
N SER A 469 -25.70 -14.50 -3.76
CA SER A 469 -25.38 -15.94 -3.71
C SER A 469 -25.17 -16.57 -5.09
N SER A 470 -25.82 -16.05 -6.14
CA SER A 470 -25.65 -16.54 -7.50
C SER A 470 -24.47 -15.87 -8.19
N VAL A 471 -23.80 -16.61 -9.06
CA VAL A 471 -22.53 -16.23 -9.70
C VAL A 471 -22.65 -16.26 -11.22
N VAL A 472 -21.77 -15.49 -11.87
CA VAL A 472 -21.53 -15.57 -13.32
C VAL A 472 -20.81 -16.89 -13.62
N ASP A 473 -21.52 -17.81 -14.29
CA ASP A 473 -21.12 -19.18 -14.59
C ASP A 473 -20.99 -19.36 -16.11
N MET A 474 -19.92 -20.03 -16.55
CA MET A 474 -19.77 -20.46 -17.94
C MET A 474 -20.42 -21.83 -18.14
N SER A 475 -21.42 -21.91 -19.01
CA SER A 475 -22.10 -23.16 -19.34
C SER A 475 -21.18 -24.18 -20.00
N LEU A 476 -21.08 -25.36 -19.38
CA LEU A 476 -20.41 -26.52 -19.96
C LEU A 476 -21.23 -27.24 -21.05
N GLN A 477 -22.52 -26.89 -21.20
CA GLN A 477 -23.44 -27.56 -22.14
C GLN A 477 -23.78 -26.71 -23.36
N LYS A 478 -23.62 -25.39 -23.29
CA LYS A 478 -24.04 -24.44 -24.35
C LYS A 478 -22.85 -23.67 -24.95
N ASN A 479 -21.80 -24.37 -25.37
CA ASN A 479 -20.64 -23.78 -26.09
C ASN A 479 -20.07 -22.50 -25.43
N GLY A 480 -19.96 -22.46 -24.10
CA GLY A 480 -19.40 -21.31 -23.39
C GLY A 480 -20.37 -20.14 -23.16
N ASP A 481 -21.67 -20.31 -23.41
CA ASP A 481 -22.70 -19.34 -23.00
C ASP A 481 -22.60 -19.02 -21.50
N VAL A 482 -22.76 -17.75 -21.12
CA VAL A 482 -22.59 -17.32 -19.72
C VAL A 482 -23.96 -17.01 -19.11
N HIS A 483 -24.23 -17.62 -17.98
CA HIS A 483 -25.51 -17.49 -17.28
C HIS A 483 -25.30 -17.29 -15.78
N LEU A 484 -26.37 -16.88 -15.10
CA LEU A 484 -26.41 -16.82 -13.65
C LEU A 484 -26.69 -18.22 -13.09
N TRP A 485 -25.89 -18.66 -12.12
CA TRP A 485 -26.08 -19.95 -11.46
C TRP A 485 -25.75 -19.89 -9.97
N LYS A 486 -26.40 -20.73 -9.18
CA LYS A 486 -26.05 -20.93 -7.77
C LYS A 486 -24.60 -21.39 -7.63
N TYR A 487 -23.83 -20.74 -6.77
CA TYR A 487 -22.45 -21.14 -6.53
C TYR A 487 -22.37 -22.55 -5.93
N GLY A 488 -21.63 -23.44 -6.61
CA GLY A 488 -21.33 -24.81 -6.19
C GLY A 488 -19.83 -25.12 -6.11
N GLY A 489 -18.97 -24.13 -6.38
CA GLY A 489 -17.51 -24.26 -6.28
C GLY A 489 -16.81 -24.85 -7.50
N ALA A 490 -17.54 -25.10 -8.59
CA ALA A 490 -16.99 -25.66 -9.82
C ALA A 490 -16.03 -24.69 -10.53
N LEU A 491 -15.09 -25.22 -11.33
CA LEU A 491 -14.07 -24.41 -12.00
C LEU A 491 -14.66 -23.40 -13.00
N ASN A 492 -15.76 -23.74 -13.66
CA ASN A 492 -16.45 -22.87 -14.62
C ASN A 492 -17.13 -21.65 -13.96
N GLN A 493 -17.20 -21.62 -12.62
CA GLN A 493 -17.70 -20.50 -11.80
C GLN A 493 -16.58 -19.59 -11.28
N LYS A 494 -15.32 -19.95 -11.52
CA LYS A 494 -14.15 -19.21 -11.04
C LYS A 494 -13.47 -18.52 -12.22
N TRP A 495 -13.09 -17.28 -12.02
CA TRP A 495 -12.52 -16.41 -13.03
C TRP A 495 -11.21 -15.84 -12.55
N LYS A 496 -10.16 -16.02 -13.33
CA LYS A 496 -8.84 -15.43 -13.11
C LYS A 496 -8.83 -14.02 -13.69
N LEU A 497 -8.84 -13.03 -12.79
CA LEU A 497 -8.82 -11.61 -13.10
C LEU A 497 -7.40 -11.20 -13.47
N ILE A 498 -7.20 -10.75 -14.70
CA ILE A 498 -5.91 -10.31 -15.24
C ILE A 498 -6.06 -8.87 -15.68
N TYR A 499 -5.28 -7.98 -15.07
CA TYR A 499 -5.20 -6.61 -15.55
C TYR A 499 -4.24 -6.55 -16.76
N ASP A 500 -4.70 -5.92 -17.84
CA ASP A 500 -3.89 -5.68 -19.03
C ASP A 500 -3.46 -4.22 -19.05
N GLU A 501 -2.17 -4.00 -18.79
CA GLU A 501 -1.57 -2.67 -18.74
C GLU A 501 -1.64 -1.90 -20.05
N THR A 502 -1.73 -2.61 -21.19
CA THR A 502 -1.82 -1.97 -22.51
C THR A 502 -3.24 -1.52 -22.78
N LYS A 503 -4.23 -2.32 -22.37
CA LYS A 503 -5.65 -2.01 -22.55
C LYS A 503 -6.24 -1.13 -21.44
N LYS A 504 -5.53 -0.99 -20.31
CA LYS A 504 -6.02 -0.35 -19.07
C LYS A 504 -7.38 -0.90 -18.65
N ALA A 505 -7.51 -2.23 -18.71
CA ALA A 505 -8.75 -2.95 -18.46
C ALA A 505 -8.46 -4.39 -18.03
N TYR A 506 -9.48 -5.07 -17.51
CA TYR A 506 -9.35 -6.44 -17.01
C TYR A 506 -9.87 -7.47 -18.02
N GLN A 507 -9.22 -8.62 -18.06
CA GLN A 507 -9.80 -9.86 -18.58
C GLN A 507 -10.19 -10.78 -17.43
N PHE A 508 -11.27 -11.52 -17.63
CA PHE A 508 -11.68 -12.61 -16.75
C PHE A 508 -11.49 -13.92 -17.50
N LYS A 509 -10.40 -14.65 -17.20
CA LYS A 509 -10.16 -15.99 -17.78
C LYS A 509 -10.92 -17.05 -17.00
N ASN A 510 -11.60 -17.96 -17.67
CA ASN A 510 -12.33 -19.02 -16.99
C ASN A 510 -11.36 -20.07 -16.43
N MET A 511 -11.60 -20.56 -15.20
CA MET A 511 -10.70 -21.57 -14.61
C MET A 511 -10.97 -23.00 -15.08
N TYR A 512 -12.09 -23.27 -15.76
CA TYR A 512 -12.30 -24.56 -16.43
C TYR A 512 -11.44 -24.69 -17.69
N ASP A 513 -11.28 -23.58 -18.42
CA ASP A 513 -10.40 -23.46 -19.60
C ASP A 513 -9.83 -22.03 -19.67
N GLU A 514 -8.55 -21.88 -19.28
CA GLU A 514 -7.88 -20.58 -19.23
C GLU A 514 -7.63 -19.95 -20.62
N SER A 515 -7.91 -20.66 -21.72
CA SER A 515 -7.91 -20.07 -23.06
C SER A 515 -9.15 -19.18 -23.30
N LEU A 516 -10.22 -19.40 -22.54
CA LEU A 516 -11.49 -18.69 -22.66
C LEU A 516 -11.55 -17.48 -21.72
N VAL A 517 -12.05 -16.36 -22.25
CA VAL A 517 -12.29 -15.12 -21.50
C VAL A 517 -13.77 -14.74 -21.52
N LEU A 518 -14.28 -14.17 -20.43
CA LEU A 518 -15.59 -13.52 -20.40
C LEU A 518 -15.60 -12.37 -21.40
N ALA A 519 -16.48 -12.44 -22.39
CA ALA A 519 -16.50 -11.50 -23.49
C ALA A 519 -17.92 -11.20 -23.95
N TRP A 520 -18.03 -10.06 -24.61
CA TRP A 520 -19.12 -9.76 -25.53
C TRP A 520 -18.49 -9.45 -26.89
N ASN A 521 -19.17 -9.77 -27.98
CA ASN A 521 -18.73 -9.36 -29.32
C ASN A 521 -19.73 -8.41 -29.95
N ASP A 522 -19.20 -7.31 -30.47
CA ASP A 522 -19.92 -6.34 -31.28
C ASP A 522 -20.22 -6.92 -32.67
N TYR A 523 -21.21 -7.81 -32.71
CA TYR A 523 -21.57 -8.55 -33.90
C TYR A 523 -23.09 -8.59 -34.06
N MET A 524 -23.58 -8.05 -35.17
CA MET A 524 -24.99 -8.08 -35.59
C MET A 524 -26.01 -7.65 -34.50
N GLY A 525 -25.62 -6.72 -33.62
CA GLY A 525 -26.49 -6.24 -32.54
C GLY A 525 -26.72 -7.26 -31.42
N SER A 526 -25.94 -8.34 -31.35
CA SER A 526 -26.00 -9.30 -30.24
C SER A 526 -25.74 -8.59 -28.91
N ARG A 527 -26.47 -9.02 -27.88
CA ARG A 527 -26.28 -8.58 -26.48
C ARG A 527 -25.67 -9.70 -25.62
N ASN A 528 -25.48 -10.89 -26.17
CA ASN A 528 -25.12 -12.07 -25.39
C ASN A 528 -23.68 -12.00 -24.86
N VAL A 529 -23.49 -12.34 -23.59
CA VAL A 529 -22.16 -12.51 -23.00
C VAL A 529 -21.83 -14.00 -22.97
N PHE A 530 -20.60 -14.33 -23.30
CA PHE A 530 -20.14 -15.71 -23.43
C PHE A 530 -18.65 -15.79 -23.11
N ALA A 531 -18.15 -17.00 -22.91
CA ALA A 531 -16.73 -17.29 -22.80
C ALA A 531 -16.20 -17.73 -24.17
N THR A 532 -15.09 -17.12 -24.62
CA THR A 532 -14.53 -17.37 -25.95
C THR A 532 -13.01 -17.30 -25.92
N PRO A 533 -12.29 -17.96 -26.85
CA PRO A 533 -10.85 -17.80 -26.95
C PRO A 533 -10.44 -16.33 -27.03
N ASN A 534 -9.42 -15.97 -26.25
CA ASN A 534 -8.96 -14.59 -26.20
C ASN A 534 -8.35 -14.15 -27.55
N GLN A 535 -8.94 -13.13 -28.17
CA GLN A 535 -8.47 -12.54 -29.42
C GLN A 535 -7.84 -11.15 -29.23
N GLY A 536 -7.69 -10.66 -27.99
CA GLY A 536 -7.12 -9.34 -27.69
C GLY A 536 -7.98 -8.15 -28.14
N LYS A 537 -9.24 -8.41 -28.51
CA LYS A 537 -10.23 -7.41 -28.92
C LYS A 537 -10.71 -6.59 -27.72
N ASP A 538 -10.94 -5.30 -27.89
CA ASP A 538 -11.38 -4.42 -26.79
C ASP A 538 -12.69 -4.91 -26.14
N GLU A 539 -13.59 -5.49 -26.91
CA GLU A 539 -14.84 -6.06 -26.43
C GLU A 539 -14.67 -7.32 -25.53
N HIS A 540 -13.47 -7.89 -25.44
CA HIS A 540 -13.10 -8.96 -24.51
C HIS A 540 -12.54 -8.45 -23.16
N TYR A 541 -12.50 -7.13 -22.95
CA TYR A 541 -11.98 -6.50 -21.74
C TYR A 541 -13.06 -5.70 -21.03
N TRP A 542 -12.89 -5.59 -19.71
CA TRP A 542 -13.87 -4.98 -18.82
C TRP A 542 -13.20 -3.93 -17.92
N LEU A 543 -13.86 -2.78 -17.78
CA LEU A 543 -13.53 -1.76 -16.80
C LEU A 543 -14.35 -2.02 -15.54
N LEU A 544 -13.71 -1.90 -14.37
CA LEU A 544 -14.38 -2.04 -13.08
C LEU A 544 -14.66 -0.65 -12.52
N GLU A 545 -15.94 -0.27 -12.44
CA GLU A 545 -16.38 0.94 -11.75
C GLU A 545 -16.83 0.57 -10.34
N ASP A 546 -16.15 1.09 -9.32
CA ASP A 546 -16.54 0.93 -7.91
C ASP A 546 -17.78 1.78 -7.61
N THR A 547 -18.82 1.16 -7.04
CA THR A 547 -20.07 1.83 -6.68
C THR A 547 -20.10 2.35 -5.24
N GLY A 548 -19.03 2.18 -4.46
CA GLY A 548 -18.86 2.71 -3.10
C GLY A 548 -19.56 1.92 -1.99
N ASP A 549 -20.38 0.94 -2.35
CA ASP A 549 -21.12 0.03 -1.47
C ASP A 549 -20.56 -1.41 -1.48
N GLY A 550 -19.34 -1.58 -2.02
CA GLY A 550 -18.66 -2.88 -2.09
C GLY A 550 -19.04 -3.74 -3.30
N TYR A 551 -19.74 -3.17 -4.28
CA TYR A 551 -20.02 -3.75 -5.59
C TYR A 551 -19.27 -3.02 -6.70
N TYR A 552 -19.27 -3.61 -7.89
CA TYR A 552 -18.73 -3.06 -9.12
C TYR A 552 -19.76 -3.12 -10.24
N ILE A 553 -19.71 -2.13 -11.13
CA ILE A 553 -20.31 -2.21 -12.46
C ILE A 553 -19.19 -2.62 -13.44
N LEU A 554 -19.41 -3.71 -14.18
CA LEU A 554 -18.45 -4.25 -15.14
C LEU A 554 -18.79 -3.67 -16.53
N LYS A 555 -18.05 -2.64 -16.96
CA LYS A 555 -18.29 -1.94 -18.23
C LYS A 555 -17.45 -2.56 -19.34
N ASN A 556 -18.02 -2.79 -20.52
CA ASN A 556 -17.26 -3.28 -21.65
C ASN A 556 -16.23 -2.22 -22.12
N LYS A 557 -14.99 -2.61 -22.42
CA LYS A 557 -13.93 -1.67 -22.77
C LYS A 557 -14.13 -1.02 -24.15
N LYS A 558 -14.71 -1.72 -25.13
CA LYS A 558 -15.02 -1.15 -26.46
C LYS A 558 -16.12 -0.11 -26.37
N TYR A 559 -17.17 -0.42 -25.60
CA TYR A 559 -18.33 0.45 -25.40
C TYR A 559 -18.70 0.53 -23.91
N PRO A 560 -18.12 1.48 -23.15
CA PRO A 560 -18.29 1.56 -21.69
C PRO A 560 -19.72 1.85 -21.21
N TYR A 561 -20.62 2.26 -22.09
CA TYR A 561 -22.05 2.41 -21.78
C TYR A 561 -22.79 1.06 -21.76
N PHE A 562 -22.20 0.01 -22.35
CA PHE A 562 -22.66 -1.36 -22.22
C PHE A 562 -21.99 -2.03 -21.01
N VAL A 563 -22.80 -2.47 -20.07
CA VAL A 563 -22.36 -3.07 -18.81
C VAL A 563 -22.93 -4.48 -18.67
N LEU A 564 -22.25 -5.32 -17.89
CA LEU A 564 -22.72 -6.66 -17.55
C LEU A 564 -24.09 -6.57 -16.84
N ASP A 565 -25.04 -7.38 -17.26
CA ASP A 565 -26.44 -7.29 -16.86
C ASP A 565 -27.06 -8.69 -16.73
N VAL A 566 -27.72 -8.96 -15.61
CA VAL A 566 -28.55 -10.16 -15.42
C VAL A 566 -29.89 -9.94 -16.12
N ASP A 567 -30.21 -10.76 -17.12
CA ASP A 567 -31.40 -10.55 -17.94
C ASP A 567 -32.68 -10.48 -17.09
N LYS A 568 -33.43 -9.40 -17.27
CA LYS A 568 -34.70 -9.11 -16.57
C LYS A 568 -34.59 -9.07 -15.03
N ALA A 569 -33.38 -8.97 -14.48
CA ALA A 569 -33.13 -9.09 -13.05
C ALA A 569 -33.63 -10.42 -12.44
N ASP A 570 -33.72 -11.49 -13.25
CA ASP A 570 -34.15 -12.81 -12.81
C ASP A 570 -33.02 -13.54 -12.05
N THR A 571 -33.37 -14.26 -11.00
CA THR A 571 -32.41 -14.96 -10.13
C THR A 571 -32.38 -16.46 -10.35
N ASP A 572 -33.21 -16.99 -11.24
CA ASP A 572 -33.28 -18.42 -11.51
C ASP A 572 -32.00 -18.94 -12.18
N ASN A 573 -31.62 -20.17 -11.86
CA ASN A 573 -30.48 -20.85 -12.48
C ASN A 573 -30.66 -20.94 -13.99
N GLY A 574 -29.65 -20.51 -14.73
CA GLY A 574 -29.66 -20.49 -16.20
C GLY A 574 -30.17 -19.19 -16.79
N THR A 575 -30.51 -18.18 -15.96
CA THR A 575 -30.81 -16.82 -16.42
C THR A 575 -29.64 -16.27 -17.22
N ASN A 576 -29.91 -15.72 -18.39
CA ASN A 576 -28.85 -15.27 -19.29
C ASN A 576 -28.07 -14.06 -18.72
N ILE A 577 -26.77 -14.02 -18.97
CA ILE A 577 -25.97 -12.81 -18.76
C ILE A 577 -25.76 -12.13 -20.11
N LYS A 578 -26.05 -10.83 -20.14
CA LYS A 578 -25.94 -10.01 -21.35
C LYS A 578 -25.19 -8.72 -21.05
N VAL A 579 -24.91 -7.96 -22.10
CA VAL A 579 -24.61 -6.53 -21.94
C VAL A 579 -25.89 -5.73 -22.10
N ASN A 580 -26.01 -4.62 -21.37
CA ASN A 580 -27.13 -3.69 -21.46
C ASN A 580 -26.66 -2.26 -21.22
N GLU A 581 -27.42 -1.26 -21.66
CA GLU A 581 -27.15 0.13 -21.28
C GLU A 581 -27.16 0.28 -19.75
N GLN A 582 -26.20 1.03 -19.20
CA GLN A 582 -26.15 1.27 -17.76
C GLN A 582 -27.45 1.92 -17.27
N HIS A 583 -28.08 1.31 -16.28
CA HIS A 583 -29.24 1.86 -15.60
C HIS A 583 -28.83 3.08 -14.76
N ASP A 584 -29.73 4.06 -14.66
CA ASP A 584 -29.57 5.14 -13.69
C ASP A 584 -29.41 4.55 -12.27
N PHE A 585 -28.55 5.15 -11.45
CA PHE A 585 -28.29 4.65 -10.08
C PHE A 585 -29.54 4.63 -9.19
N SER A 586 -30.58 5.41 -9.53
CA SER A 586 -31.89 5.41 -8.86
C SER A 586 -32.87 4.36 -9.40
N SER A 587 -32.54 3.66 -10.49
CA SER A 587 -33.40 2.65 -11.10
C SER A 587 -33.60 1.44 -10.18
N PRO A 588 -34.83 0.86 -10.08
CA PRO A 588 -35.05 -0.38 -9.35
C PRO A 588 -34.26 -1.57 -9.93
N TYR A 589 -33.82 -1.48 -11.18
CA TYR A 589 -33.07 -2.52 -11.88
C TYR A 589 -31.55 -2.39 -11.73
N ILE A 590 -31.03 -1.36 -11.04
CA ILE A 590 -29.57 -1.17 -10.90
C ILE A 590 -28.85 -2.38 -10.28
N LYS A 591 -29.54 -3.15 -9.42
CA LYS A 591 -28.99 -4.38 -8.81
C LYS A 591 -28.66 -5.47 -9.84
N ALA A 592 -29.32 -5.50 -10.99
CA ALA A 592 -29.01 -6.45 -12.06
C ALA A 592 -27.64 -6.19 -12.71
N GLN A 593 -27.06 -5.00 -12.51
CA GLN A 593 -25.77 -4.57 -13.06
C GLN A 593 -24.66 -4.43 -12.01
N LYS A 594 -24.96 -4.77 -10.75
CA LYS A 594 -24.00 -4.72 -9.63
C LYS A 594 -23.48 -6.11 -9.31
N PHE A 595 -22.16 -6.24 -9.25
CA PHE A 595 -21.49 -7.49 -8.96
C PHE A 595 -20.40 -7.34 -7.91
N LYS A 596 -20.25 -8.34 -7.05
CA LYS A 596 -19.17 -8.42 -6.06
C LYS A 596 -18.11 -9.39 -6.54
N LEU A 597 -16.86 -8.96 -6.54
CA LEU A 597 -15.72 -9.83 -6.84
C LEU A 597 -15.19 -10.42 -5.53
N ILE A 598 -15.42 -11.71 -5.30
CA ILE A 598 -14.98 -12.41 -4.09
C ILE A 598 -13.86 -13.37 -4.46
N GLN A 599 -12.69 -13.24 -3.83
CA GLN A 599 -11.57 -14.16 -4.02
C GLN A 599 -11.94 -15.58 -3.53
N VAL A 600 -11.54 -16.61 -4.29
CA VAL A 600 -11.93 -18.03 -4.08
C VAL A 600 -10.77 -19.00 -4.20
#